data_AF-A0A953M6U8-F1
#
_entry.id   AF-A0A953M6U8-F1
#
_cell.length_a   1.000
_cell.length_b   1.000
_cell.length_c   1.000
_cell.angle_alpha   90.00
_cell.angle_beta   90.00
_cell.angle_gamma   90.00
#
_symmetry.space_group_name_H-M   'P 1'
#
loop_
_entity.id
_entity.type
_entity.pdbx_description
1 polymer ?
#
loop_
_entity_poly.entity_id
_entity_poly.type
_entity_poly.pdbx_seq_one_letter_code
_entity_poly.pdbx_strand_id
1 'polypeptide(L)'
;MPVSDDDRFAFDCLGYLHLRGAMGAEELAEYDAWVEATAGVDPVAVNQGDAEALRHQLNRPVSRVFDADPRFGRFLDHPVVEPYLVELLGDDYKHIDNDLYFTYPGYAGGGWHRGVRAHPTGHVVDGRFICPMVKVFYCLSDVGPGQGEFVVVPGSQRSMLPVALERVDLPAQH
;
A
#
# COMPACT_ATOMS: atom_id res chain seq x y z
N MET A 1 -14.94 1.46 -13.26
CA MET A 1 -16.25 0.89 -12.83
C MET A 1 -16.59 1.48 -11.47
N PRO A 2 -17.86 1.70 -11.12
CA PRO A 2 -18.21 2.18 -9.78
C PRO A 2 -17.79 1.13 -8.73
N VAL A 3 -17.36 1.61 -7.56
CA VAL A 3 -17.05 0.75 -6.41
C VAL A 3 -18.34 0.04 -5.96
N SER A 4 -18.27 -1.28 -5.77
CA SER A 4 -19.44 -2.07 -5.37
C SER A 4 -19.82 -1.84 -3.90
N ASP A 5 -21.09 -2.03 -3.54
CA ASP A 5 -21.51 -1.94 -2.14
C ASP A 5 -20.82 -2.99 -1.24
N ASP A 6 -20.50 -4.16 -1.79
CA ASP A 6 -19.73 -5.20 -1.09
C ASP A 6 -18.31 -4.74 -0.80
N ASP A 7 -17.64 -4.08 -1.74
CA ASP A 7 -16.31 -3.50 -1.53
C ASP A 7 -16.35 -2.36 -0.50
N ARG A 8 -17.38 -1.50 -0.56
CA ARG A 8 -17.58 -0.42 0.41
C ARG A 8 -17.75 -0.99 1.81
N PHE A 9 -18.60 -2.01 1.96
CA PHE A 9 -18.82 -2.71 3.21
C PHE A 9 -17.54 -3.40 3.72
N ALA A 10 -16.82 -4.11 2.85
CA ALA A 10 -15.59 -4.79 3.21
C ALA A 10 -14.50 -3.82 3.64
N PHE A 11 -14.28 -2.71 2.93
CA PHE A 11 -13.31 -1.70 3.32
C PHE A 11 -13.69 -1.05 4.65
N ASP A 12 -14.98 -0.75 4.85
CA ASP A 12 -15.49 -0.16 6.08
C ASP A 12 -15.24 -1.04 7.31
N CYS A 13 -15.54 -2.34 7.18
CA CYS A 13 -15.34 -3.32 8.26
C CYS A 13 -13.86 -3.67 8.47
N LEU A 14 -13.11 -3.94 7.40
CA LEU A 14 -11.79 -4.55 7.48
C LEU A 14 -10.63 -3.56 7.40
N GLY A 15 -10.85 -2.38 6.80
CA GLY A 15 -9.83 -1.35 6.62
C GLY A 15 -8.86 -1.59 5.47
N TYR A 16 -9.13 -2.60 4.64
CA TYR A 16 -8.35 -2.91 3.44
C TYR A 16 -9.23 -3.62 2.41
N LEU A 17 -8.78 -3.60 1.15
CA LEU A 17 -9.30 -4.39 0.05
C LEU A 17 -8.13 -5.05 -0.67
N HIS A 18 -8.37 -6.23 -1.26
CA HIS A 18 -7.43 -6.90 -2.14
C HIS A 18 -8.03 -6.95 -3.55
N LEU A 19 -7.57 -6.05 -4.42
CA LEU A 19 -8.00 -5.96 -5.81
C LEU A 19 -7.20 -6.95 -6.67
N ARG A 20 -7.74 -8.15 -6.86
CA ARG A 20 -7.07 -9.20 -7.64
C ARG A 20 -7.07 -8.86 -9.13
N GLY A 21 -5.92 -9.05 -9.78
CA GLY A 21 -5.78 -8.81 -11.22
C GLY A 21 -5.94 -7.33 -11.60
N ALA A 22 -5.60 -6.41 -10.67
CA ALA A 22 -5.63 -4.98 -10.97
C ALA A 22 -4.67 -4.62 -12.10
N MET A 23 -3.47 -5.22 -12.12
CA MET A 23 -2.49 -5.05 -13.20
C MET A 23 -2.55 -6.21 -14.18
N GLY A 24 -2.44 -5.89 -15.47
CA GLY A 24 -2.38 -6.88 -16.54
C GLY A 24 -0.99 -7.53 -16.67
N ALA A 25 -0.90 -8.66 -17.38
CA ALA A 25 0.38 -9.36 -17.57
C ALA A 25 1.42 -8.52 -18.34
N GLU A 26 0.98 -7.75 -19.35
CA GLU A 26 1.86 -6.86 -20.12
C GLU A 26 2.39 -5.69 -19.28
N GLU A 27 1.50 -5.08 -18.48
CA GLU A 27 1.86 -4.01 -17.55
C GLU A 27 2.85 -4.51 -16.50
N LEU A 28 2.59 -5.69 -15.93
CA LEU A 28 3.49 -6.31 -14.96
C LEU A 28 4.88 -6.57 -15.56
N ALA A 29 4.94 -7.08 -16.79
CA ALA A 29 6.20 -7.33 -17.50
C ALA A 29 7.00 -6.05 -17.77
N GLU A 30 6.34 -4.91 -18.02
CA GLU A 30 7.01 -3.61 -18.19
C GLU A 30 7.72 -3.17 -16.92
N TYR A 31 7.09 -3.35 -15.76
CA TYR A 31 7.68 -2.99 -14.46
C TYR A 31 8.77 -3.98 -14.04
N ASP A 32 8.57 -5.27 -14.29
CA ASP A 32 9.58 -6.31 -14.02
C ASP A 32 10.86 -6.07 -14.83
N ALA A 33 10.73 -5.78 -16.13
CA ALA A 33 11.88 -5.43 -16.97
C ALA A 33 12.62 -4.17 -16.49
N TRP A 34 11.91 -3.20 -15.92
CA TRP A 34 12.54 -2.01 -15.32
C TRP A 34 13.33 -2.36 -14.06
N VAL A 35 12.77 -3.21 -13.19
CA VAL A 35 13.43 -3.66 -11.97
C VAL A 35 14.72 -4.40 -12.32
N GLU A 36 14.69 -5.29 -13.31
CA GLU A 36 15.88 -6.01 -13.80
C GLU A 36 16.92 -5.06 -14.41
N ALA A 37 16.49 -4.10 -15.24
CA ALA A 37 17.42 -3.14 -15.86
C ALA A 37 18.06 -2.17 -14.86
N THR A 38 17.41 -1.94 -13.71
CA THR A 38 17.91 -1.09 -12.63
C THR A 38 18.59 -1.89 -11.52
N ALA A 39 18.63 -3.22 -11.63
CA ALA A 39 19.30 -4.09 -10.67
C ALA A 39 20.80 -3.74 -10.59
N GLY A 40 21.25 -3.31 -9.41
CA GLY A 40 22.64 -2.91 -9.15
C GLY A 40 22.96 -1.44 -9.40
N VAL A 41 21.99 -0.62 -9.83
CA VAL A 41 22.11 0.84 -9.74
C VAL A 41 21.96 1.23 -8.27
N ASP A 42 22.85 2.10 -7.76
CA ASP A 42 22.78 2.57 -6.38
C ASP A 42 21.45 3.33 -6.15
N PRO A 43 20.56 2.82 -5.26
CA PRO A 43 19.46 3.57 -4.64
C PRO A 43 19.65 5.07 -4.47
N VAL A 44 20.79 5.46 -3.90
CA VAL A 44 21.13 6.85 -3.58
C VAL A 44 21.49 7.63 -4.85
N ALA A 45 22.05 6.96 -5.86
CA ALA A 45 22.29 7.54 -7.18
C ALA A 45 20.98 7.77 -7.96
N VAL A 46 19.97 6.92 -7.75
CA VAL A 46 18.62 7.13 -8.31
C VAL A 46 17.90 8.29 -7.63
N ASN A 47 18.10 8.46 -6.31
CA ASN A 47 17.43 9.48 -5.49
C ASN A 47 18.31 10.70 -5.19
N GLN A 48 19.19 11.16 -6.09
CA GLN A 48 20.03 12.33 -5.85
C GLN A 48 19.19 13.62 -5.69
N GLY A 49 18.70 13.83 -4.47
CA GLY A 49 17.95 14.97 -3.95
C GLY A 49 18.02 14.94 -2.42
N ASP A 50 18.24 16.13 -1.83
CA ASP A 50 18.41 16.47 -0.42
C ASP A 50 18.39 15.32 0.63
N ALA A 51 19.57 14.97 1.13
CA ALA A 51 19.79 13.97 2.17
C ALA A 51 19.03 14.25 3.49
N GLU A 52 18.64 15.50 3.75
CA GLU A 52 17.88 15.87 4.94
C GLU A 52 16.42 15.37 4.88
N ALA A 53 15.84 15.30 3.67
CA ALA A 53 14.49 14.78 3.44
C ALA A 53 14.39 13.25 3.61
N LEU A 54 15.50 12.54 3.40
CA LEU A 54 15.58 11.07 3.43
C LEU A 54 15.71 10.48 4.84
N ARG A 55 16.01 11.28 5.87
CA ARG A 55 16.30 10.81 7.25
C ARG A 55 15.13 10.12 7.96
N HIS A 56 13.91 10.26 7.46
CA HIS A 56 12.70 9.69 8.05
C HIS A 56 12.23 8.40 7.35
N GLN A 57 12.95 7.92 6.34
CA GLN A 57 12.57 6.75 5.54
C GLN A 57 13.31 5.50 6.03
N LEU A 58 12.68 4.77 6.95
CA LEU A 58 13.14 3.45 7.38
C LEU A 58 12.88 2.44 6.23
N ASN A 59 13.95 1.80 5.73
CA ASN A 59 13.98 0.65 4.80
C ASN A 59 13.70 0.85 3.29
N ARG A 60 14.12 1.93 2.63
CA ARG A 60 13.77 2.10 1.19
C ARG A 60 14.97 2.36 0.27
N PRO A 61 15.23 1.47 -0.71
CA PRO A 61 16.23 1.72 -1.74
C PRO A 61 15.75 2.72 -2.81
N VAL A 62 14.44 2.86 -3.07
CA VAL A 62 13.96 3.87 -4.05
C VAL A 62 12.72 4.57 -3.52
N SER A 63 12.92 5.66 -2.80
CA SER A 63 11.87 6.60 -2.47
C SER A 63 11.74 7.62 -3.60
N ARG A 64 10.51 8.01 -3.98
CA ARG A 64 10.25 8.84 -5.17
C ARG A 64 10.49 8.09 -6.50
N VAL A 65 10.04 6.83 -6.60
CA VAL A 65 10.10 6.03 -7.83
C VAL A 65 9.45 6.72 -9.04
N PHE A 66 8.49 7.63 -8.82
CA PHE A 66 7.87 8.43 -9.90
C PHE A 66 8.85 9.42 -10.54
N ASP A 67 9.82 9.92 -9.77
CA ASP A 67 10.88 10.78 -10.28
C ASP A 67 11.95 9.97 -11.02
N ALA A 68 12.18 8.73 -10.57
CA ALA A 68 13.16 7.84 -11.17
C ALA A 68 12.74 7.40 -12.59
N ASP A 69 11.44 7.17 -12.82
CA ASP A 69 10.92 6.88 -14.15
C ASP A 69 9.43 7.30 -14.28
N PRO A 70 9.07 8.10 -15.30
CA PRO A 70 7.71 8.61 -15.47
C PRO A 70 6.66 7.51 -15.70
N ARG A 71 7.06 6.28 -16.07
CA ARG A 71 6.11 5.16 -16.24
C ARG A 71 5.32 4.83 -14.98
N PHE A 72 5.90 5.08 -13.80
CA PHE A 72 5.23 4.85 -12.53
C PHE A 72 4.15 5.88 -12.23
N GLY A 73 4.13 7.01 -12.95
CA GLY A 73 3.07 8.01 -12.86
C GLY A 73 1.68 7.43 -13.15
N ARG A 74 1.58 6.34 -13.93
CA ARG A 74 0.32 5.62 -14.21
C ARG A 74 -0.35 5.03 -12.96
N PHE A 75 0.37 4.92 -11.85
CA PHE A 75 -0.19 4.46 -10.57
C PHE A 75 -1.01 5.53 -9.85
N LEU A 76 -0.84 6.81 -10.20
CA LEU A 76 -1.61 7.92 -9.62
C LEU A 76 -3.09 7.82 -9.99
N ASP A 77 -3.37 7.45 -11.24
CA ASP A 77 -4.69 7.41 -11.87
C ASP A 77 -4.97 6.04 -12.50
N HIS A 78 -4.43 4.98 -11.93
CA HIS A 78 -4.57 3.63 -12.46
C HIS A 78 -6.06 3.26 -12.60
N PRO A 79 -6.54 2.81 -13.77
CA PRO A 79 -7.97 2.75 -14.10
C PRO A 79 -8.80 1.80 -13.21
N VAL A 80 -8.15 0.79 -12.60
CA VAL A 80 -8.79 -0.10 -11.62
C VAL A 80 -8.85 0.52 -10.23
N VAL A 81 -7.86 1.34 -9.85
CA VAL A 81 -7.65 1.82 -8.48
C VAL A 81 -8.25 3.21 -8.27
N GLU A 82 -8.15 4.10 -9.26
CA GLU A 82 -8.67 5.47 -9.17
C GLU A 82 -10.13 5.55 -8.70
N PRO A 83 -11.09 4.71 -9.16
CA PRO A 83 -12.46 4.75 -8.65
C PRO A 83 -12.56 4.56 -7.13
N TYR A 84 -11.67 3.73 -6.55
CA TYR A 84 -11.60 3.53 -5.11
C TYR A 84 -10.97 4.73 -4.41
N LEU A 85 -9.95 5.38 -5.00
CA LEU A 85 -9.36 6.60 -4.43
C LEU A 85 -10.40 7.72 -4.35
N VAL A 86 -11.17 7.93 -5.43
CA VAL A 86 -12.23 8.94 -5.48
C VAL A 86 -13.34 8.64 -4.46
N GLU A 87 -13.77 7.38 -4.33
CA GLU A 87 -14.79 6.99 -3.34
C GLU A 87 -14.32 7.19 -1.89
N LEU A 88 -13.05 6.90 -1.60
CA LEU A 88 -12.53 6.88 -0.22
C LEU A 88 -11.93 8.20 0.25
N LEU A 89 -11.42 9.02 -0.67
CA LEU A 89 -10.70 10.27 -0.38
C LEU A 89 -11.39 11.52 -0.96
N GLY A 90 -12.31 11.36 -1.92
CA GLY A 90 -12.87 12.47 -2.71
C GLY A 90 -12.15 12.67 -4.04
N ASP A 91 -12.76 13.47 -4.91
CA ASP A 91 -12.26 13.79 -6.26
C ASP A 91 -11.02 14.69 -6.27
N ASP A 92 -10.76 15.38 -5.17
CA ASP A 92 -9.61 16.26 -4.99
C ASP A 92 -8.44 15.61 -4.24
N TYR A 93 -8.39 14.28 -4.17
CA TYR A 93 -7.30 13.56 -3.51
C TYR A 93 -5.92 13.98 -4.02
N LYS A 94 -4.91 13.82 -3.16
CA LYS A 94 -3.52 14.22 -3.43
C LYS A 94 -2.58 13.11 -3.06
N HIS A 95 -1.63 12.84 -3.95
CA HIS A 95 -0.51 11.95 -3.66
C HIS A 95 0.45 12.62 -2.67
N ILE A 96 0.88 11.87 -1.65
CA ILE A 96 1.79 12.35 -0.60
C ILE A 96 3.18 11.75 -0.78
N ASP A 97 3.28 10.43 -0.96
CA ASP A 97 4.54 9.70 -1.13
C ASP A 97 4.39 8.45 -2.01
N ASN A 98 5.50 8.04 -2.62
CA ASN A 98 5.62 6.79 -3.36
C ASN A 98 7.01 6.19 -3.14
N ASP A 99 7.06 4.86 -3.08
CA ASP A 99 8.28 4.15 -2.81
C ASP A 99 8.19 2.73 -3.37
N LEU A 100 9.35 2.20 -3.77
CA LEU A 100 9.51 0.81 -4.18
C LEU A 100 10.10 0.00 -3.03
N TYR A 101 9.45 -1.12 -2.71
CA TYR A 101 9.86 -2.03 -1.66
C TYR A 101 10.38 -3.34 -2.23
N PHE A 102 11.53 -3.79 -1.71
CA PHE A 102 12.08 -5.10 -1.97
C PHE A 102 12.11 -5.90 -0.67
N THR A 103 11.49 -7.07 -0.68
CA THR A 103 11.64 -8.04 0.41
C THR A 103 12.70 -9.05 0.02
N TYR A 104 13.81 -9.07 0.77
CA TYR A 104 14.92 -10.01 0.58
C TYR A 104 14.86 -11.17 1.59
N PRO A 105 15.44 -12.34 1.25
CA PRO A 105 15.53 -13.46 2.18
C PRO A 105 16.11 -13.04 3.54
N GLY A 106 15.41 -13.38 4.62
CA GLY A 106 15.82 -13.03 5.99
C GLY A 106 15.39 -11.63 6.45
N TYR A 107 14.66 -10.85 5.64
CA TYR A 107 14.06 -9.60 6.09
C TYR A 107 13.07 -9.86 7.24
N ALA A 108 13.32 -9.27 8.40
CA ALA A 108 12.53 -9.49 9.62
C ALA A 108 11.21 -8.69 9.67
N GLY A 109 10.92 -7.86 8.66
CA GLY A 109 9.74 -7.00 8.62
C GLY A 109 9.91 -5.66 9.34
N GLY A 110 8.96 -4.74 9.13
CA GLY A 110 8.95 -3.39 9.69
C GLY A 110 8.27 -3.24 11.06
N GLY A 111 7.86 -4.36 11.67
CA GLY A 111 7.03 -4.36 12.89
C GLY A 111 5.61 -3.81 12.66
N TRP A 112 4.77 -3.96 13.67
CA TRP A 112 3.39 -3.50 13.63
C TRP A 112 3.29 -1.98 13.80
N HIS A 113 2.63 -1.33 12.86
CA HIS A 113 2.47 0.13 12.86
C HIS A 113 1.20 0.54 12.12
N ARG A 114 0.89 1.84 12.16
CA ARG A 114 -0.15 2.48 11.37
C ARG A 114 0.48 3.58 10.53
N GLY A 115 -0.06 3.81 9.33
CA GLY A 115 0.42 4.91 8.48
C GLY A 115 0.15 6.29 9.10
N VAL A 116 -0.98 6.44 9.81
CA VAL A 116 -1.33 7.64 10.58
C VAL A 116 -1.80 7.23 11.98
N ARG A 117 -1.75 8.17 12.93
CA ARG A 117 -2.38 7.97 14.24
C ARG A 117 -3.86 7.67 14.05
N ALA A 118 -4.44 6.91 14.98
CA ALA A 118 -5.88 6.69 15.00
C ALA A 118 -6.58 8.04 14.98
N HIS A 119 -7.35 8.28 13.92
CA HIS A 119 -8.00 9.54 13.65
C HIS A 119 -9.51 9.34 13.83
N PRO A 120 -10.26 10.35 14.29
CA PRO A 120 -11.72 10.22 14.38
C PRO A 120 -12.35 9.95 13.02
N THR A 121 -11.68 10.27 11.90
CA THR A 121 -12.11 9.88 10.55
C THR A 121 -11.40 8.60 10.09
N GLY A 122 -12.14 7.74 9.40
CA GLY A 122 -11.82 6.33 9.11
C GLY A 122 -13.10 5.47 9.13
N HIS A 123 -14.24 6.09 8.82
CA HIS A 123 -15.57 5.52 8.91
C HIS A 123 -16.51 6.26 7.97
N VAL A 124 -17.71 5.72 7.78
CA VAL A 124 -18.76 6.35 6.96
C VAL A 124 -19.46 7.46 7.74
N VAL A 125 -19.51 8.67 7.16
CA VAL A 125 -20.30 9.81 7.62
C VAL A 125 -21.27 10.20 6.50
N ASP A 126 -22.57 10.25 6.81
CA ASP A 126 -23.63 10.57 5.83
C ASP A 126 -23.57 9.76 4.53
N GLY A 127 -23.23 8.47 4.66
CA GLY A 127 -23.14 7.53 3.53
C GLY A 127 -21.88 7.65 2.68
N ARG A 128 -20.91 8.48 3.09
CA ARG A 128 -19.60 8.64 2.43
C ARG A 128 -18.48 8.17 3.34
N PHE A 129 -17.54 7.41 2.80
CA PHE A 129 -16.34 7.06 3.55
C PHE A 129 -15.45 8.30 3.69
N ILE A 130 -14.97 8.59 4.90
CA ILE A 130 -14.03 9.69 5.14
C ILE A 130 -12.77 9.09 5.73
N CYS A 131 -11.66 9.21 5.00
CA CYS A 131 -10.35 8.72 5.42
C CYS A 131 -9.30 9.84 5.26
N PRO A 132 -8.39 10.04 6.23
CA PRO A 132 -7.32 11.03 6.06
C PRO A 132 -6.25 10.57 5.06
N MET A 133 -6.13 9.26 4.80
CA MET A 133 -5.08 8.70 3.94
C MET A 133 -5.41 7.25 3.53
N VAL A 134 -5.19 6.91 2.27
CA VAL A 134 -5.21 5.52 1.76
C VAL A 134 -3.81 5.19 1.25
N LYS A 135 -3.31 3.99 1.56
CA LYS A 135 -2.09 3.43 0.95
C LYS A 135 -2.48 2.38 -0.09
N VAL A 136 -1.88 2.46 -1.27
CA VAL A 136 -2.03 1.46 -2.33
C VAL A 136 -0.70 0.72 -2.49
N PHE A 137 -0.76 -0.61 -2.46
CA PHE A 137 0.40 -1.46 -2.70
C PHE A 137 0.18 -2.21 -4.02
N TYR A 138 0.97 -1.88 -5.04
CA TYR A 138 1.02 -2.63 -6.30
C TYR A 138 2.06 -3.74 -6.16
N CYS A 139 1.61 -4.99 -6.14
CA CYS A 139 2.52 -6.15 -6.06
C CYS A 139 3.09 -6.46 -7.45
N LEU A 140 4.38 -6.16 -7.66
CA LEU A 140 5.08 -6.45 -8.91
C LEU A 140 5.53 -7.92 -9.05
N SER A 141 5.43 -8.68 -7.97
CA SER A 141 5.70 -10.12 -7.93
C SER A 141 4.74 -10.80 -6.96
N ASP A 142 4.57 -12.12 -7.14
CA ASP A 142 3.80 -12.93 -6.21
C ASP A 142 4.55 -13.08 -4.88
N VAL A 143 3.84 -12.82 -3.79
CA VAL A 143 4.35 -13.00 -2.42
C VAL A 143 3.40 -13.89 -1.65
N GLY A 144 3.83 -15.11 -1.39
CA GLY A 144 3.10 -16.10 -0.59
C GLY A 144 3.39 -16.00 0.91
N PRO A 145 2.74 -16.84 1.72
CA PRO A 145 2.96 -16.90 3.17
C PRO A 145 4.42 -17.19 3.53
N GLY A 146 4.99 -16.38 4.42
CA GLY A 146 6.39 -16.48 4.85
C GLY A 146 7.41 -15.96 3.84
N GLN A 147 6.97 -15.35 2.74
CA GLN A 147 7.85 -14.74 1.73
C GLN A 147 8.00 -13.23 1.90
N GLY A 148 7.53 -12.69 3.04
CA GLY A 148 7.56 -11.26 3.33
C GLY A 148 6.33 -10.54 2.80
N GLU A 149 5.19 -11.18 2.93
CA GLU A 149 3.88 -10.69 2.56
C GLU A 149 3.48 -9.44 3.35
N PHE A 150 2.62 -8.62 2.73
CA PHE A 150 1.98 -7.54 3.44
C PHE A 150 0.90 -8.12 4.38
N VAL A 151 1.10 -7.96 5.68
CA VAL A 151 0.18 -8.47 6.72
C VAL A 151 -0.59 -7.31 7.34
N VAL A 152 -1.90 -7.51 7.49
CA VAL A 152 -2.81 -6.56 8.14
C VAL A 152 -3.54 -7.23 9.30
N VAL A 153 -3.95 -6.42 10.29
CA VAL A 153 -4.93 -6.82 11.29
C VAL A 153 -6.29 -6.28 10.85
N PRO A 154 -7.22 -7.12 10.35
CA PRO A 154 -8.52 -6.64 9.87
C PRO A 154 -9.30 -5.91 10.96
N GLY A 155 -9.96 -4.80 10.61
CA GLY A 155 -10.76 -3.99 11.53
C GLY A 155 -9.94 -3.09 12.46
N SER A 156 -8.61 -3.23 12.48
CA SER A 156 -7.76 -2.45 13.37
C SER A 156 -7.82 -0.96 13.07
N GLN A 157 -8.17 -0.51 11.86
CA GLN A 157 -8.27 0.90 11.45
C GLN A 157 -9.18 1.74 12.35
N ARG A 158 -10.19 1.11 12.98
CA ARG A 158 -11.12 1.76 13.93
C ARG A 158 -10.76 1.58 15.40
N SER A 159 -9.81 0.69 15.71
CA SER A 159 -9.47 0.39 17.10
C SER A 159 -8.78 1.58 17.76
N MET A 160 -9.46 2.15 18.75
CA MET A 160 -8.92 3.14 19.68
C MET A 160 -8.29 2.49 20.93
N LEU A 161 -8.39 1.16 21.04
CA LEU A 161 -7.84 0.38 22.14
C LEU A 161 -6.50 -0.25 21.74
N PRO A 162 -5.60 -0.51 22.71
CA PRO A 162 -4.43 -1.36 22.47
C PRO A 162 -4.89 -2.72 21.94
N VAL A 163 -4.28 -3.18 20.84
CA VAL A 163 -4.56 -4.48 20.25
C VAL A 163 -3.34 -5.36 20.50
N ALA A 164 -3.55 -6.57 21.02
CA ALA A 164 -2.50 -7.58 21.05
C ALA A 164 -2.20 -8.03 19.62
N LEU A 165 -0.94 -8.00 19.24
CA LEU A 165 -0.49 -8.25 17.87
C LEU A 165 0.10 -9.66 17.70
N GLU A 166 -0.13 -10.52 18.69
CA GLU A 166 0.22 -11.92 18.64
C GLU A 166 -0.73 -12.67 17.70
N ARG A 167 -0.16 -13.57 16.90
CA ARG A 167 -0.97 -14.49 16.09
C ARG A 167 -1.69 -15.44 17.03
N VAL A 168 -3.01 -15.45 16.96
CA VAL A 168 -3.86 -16.42 17.68
C VAL A 168 -4.39 -17.42 16.67
N ASP A 169 -3.87 -18.65 16.69
CA ASP A 169 -4.47 -19.76 15.96
C ASP A 169 -5.66 -20.27 16.79
N LEU A 170 -6.88 -20.12 16.26
CA LEU A 170 -8.07 -20.61 16.94
C LEU A 170 -7.99 -22.15 17.02
N PRO A 171 -8.30 -22.76 18.18
CA PRO A 171 -8.43 -24.20 18.26
C PRO A 171 -9.54 -24.65 17.31
N ALA A 172 -9.43 -25.89 16.79
CA ALA A 172 -10.42 -26.47 15.90
C ALA A 172 -11.83 -26.30 16.51
N GLN A 173 -12.66 -25.50 15.85
CA GLN A 173 -14.06 -25.32 16.24
C GLN A 173 -14.83 -26.54 15.73
N HIS A 174 -15.31 -27.37 16.64
CA HIS A 174 -16.22 -28.48 16.33
C HIS A 174 -17.63 -27.96 16.14
#